data_AF-A0A9E1ZAG9-F1
#
_entry.id   AF-A0A9E1ZAG9-F1
#
_cell.length_a   1.000
_cell.length_b   1.000
_cell.length_c   1.000
_cell.angle_alpha   90.00
_cell.angle_beta   90.00
_cell.angle_gamma   90.00
#
_symmetry.space_group_name_H-M   'P 1'
#
loop_
_entity.id
_entity.type
_entity.pdbx_description
1 polymer ?
#
loop_
_entity_poly.entity_id
_entity_poly.type
_entity_poly.pdbx_seq_one_letter_code
_entity_poly.pdbx_strand_id
1 'polypeptide(L)'
;MIEDGKIMADDLANSVVEEFIIGAQINFNYFYSNLTDELEIMGTDTRRQTSLDGFLRLDAQTQTALIDAGYKPSMVETGHIACTTKESILEKAFEAGEKFVEMMKKEVPPGMIGPFALQGAIAAYEGKEEFVCFDVSMRIPGSPGTRFTPATSYLYGDSISYGERIAMEVHYALEENRLAEILT
;
A
#
# COMPACT_ATOMS: atom_id res chain seq x y z
N MET A 1 -2.19 -21.04 25.83
CA MET A 1 -1.85 -21.19 24.38
C MET A 1 -0.64 -22.06 24.15
N ILE A 2 0.54 -21.73 24.70
CA ILE A 2 1.73 -22.62 24.66
C ILE A 2 1.46 -23.92 25.42
N GLU A 3 0.99 -23.82 26.67
CA GLU A 3 0.63 -25.00 27.49
C GLU A 3 -0.51 -25.83 26.86
N ASP A 4 -1.35 -25.20 26.03
CA ASP A 4 -2.44 -25.87 25.31
C ASP A 4 -2.00 -26.46 23.95
N GLY A 5 -0.71 -26.36 23.59
CA GLY A 5 -0.16 -26.83 22.30
C GLY A 5 -0.68 -26.09 21.06
N LYS A 6 -1.27 -24.90 21.23
CA LYS A 6 -1.89 -24.13 20.12
C LYS A 6 -0.89 -23.29 19.33
N ILE A 7 0.23 -22.94 19.94
CA ILE A 7 1.35 -22.19 19.33
C ILE A 7 2.66 -22.72 19.90
N MET A 8 3.75 -22.66 19.14
CA MET A 8 5.08 -22.97 19.66
C MET A 8 5.66 -21.77 20.42
N ALA A 9 6.59 -22.03 21.35
CA ALA A 9 7.30 -20.96 22.05
C ALA A 9 8.09 -20.08 21.08
N ASP A 10 8.66 -20.69 20.03
CA ASP A 10 9.37 -19.97 18.96
C ASP A 10 8.43 -19.08 18.14
N ASP A 11 7.18 -19.51 17.89
CA ASP A 11 6.20 -18.67 17.19
C ASP A 11 5.84 -17.43 18.01
N LEU A 12 5.70 -17.59 19.33
CA LEU A 12 5.44 -16.47 20.23
C LEU A 12 6.65 -15.52 20.30
N ALA A 13 7.87 -16.07 20.39
CA ALA A 13 9.10 -15.28 20.47
C ALA A 13 9.33 -14.43 19.21
N ASN A 14 8.87 -14.91 18.04
CA ASN A 14 8.97 -14.20 16.76
C ASN A 14 7.70 -13.42 16.39
N SER A 15 6.69 -13.39 17.26
CA SER A 15 5.45 -12.66 16.98
C SER A 15 5.66 -11.15 17.09
N VAL A 16 5.07 -10.42 16.15
CA VAL A 16 5.01 -8.96 16.20
C VAL A 16 3.63 -8.58 16.76
N VAL A 17 3.64 -7.77 17.82
CA VAL A 17 2.41 -7.23 18.43
C VAL A 17 2.40 -5.73 18.14
N GLU A 18 1.42 -5.31 17.36
CA GLU A 18 1.29 -3.93 16.89
C GLU A 18 -0.03 -3.32 17.38
N GLU A 19 -0.10 -1.99 17.37
CA GLU A 19 -1.34 -1.28 17.64
C GLU A 19 -2.37 -1.55 16.53
N PHE A 20 -3.61 -1.86 16.92
CA PHE A 20 -4.70 -2.01 15.94
C PHE A 20 -5.24 -0.64 15.54
N ILE A 21 -4.94 -0.23 14.30
CA ILE A 21 -5.38 1.05 13.77
C ILE A 21 -6.85 0.97 13.32
N ILE A 22 -7.71 1.74 13.99
CA ILE A 22 -9.10 1.91 13.57
C ILE A 22 -9.17 3.00 12.50
N GLY A 23 -9.08 2.59 11.24
CA GLY A 23 -9.09 3.52 10.11
C GLY A 23 -9.54 2.88 8.80
N ALA A 24 -9.81 3.72 7.80
CA ALA A 24 -10.12 3.25 6.45
C ALA A 24 -8.82 2.81 5.77
N GLN A 25 -8.72 1.52 5.41
CA GLN A 25 -7.53 0.99 4.76
C GLN A 25 -7.33 1.58 3.37
N ILE A 26 -6.10 1.99 3.07
CA ILE A 26 -5.70 2.56 1.80
C ILE A 26 -4.24 2.21 1.50
N ASN A 27 -3.95 1.94 0.24
CA ASN A 27 -2.60 1.90 -0.28
C ASN A 27 -2.38 3.11 -1.17
N PHE A 28 -1.33 3.87 -0.88
CA PHE A 28 -0.81 4.87 -1.79
C PHE A 28 0.24 4.23 -2.67
N ASN A 29 -0.02 4.20 -3.98
CA ASN A 29 0.82 3.52 -4.95
C ASN A 29 1.60 4.59 -5.71
N TYR A 30 2.92 4.56 -5.60
CA TYR A 30 3.83 5.60 -6.09
C TYR A 30 4.68 5.11 -7.26
N PHE A 31 5.24 6.07 -7.99
CA PHE A 31 6.37 5.89 -8.87
C PHE A 31 7.38 7.01 -8.61
N TYR A 32 8.64 6.66 -8.36
CA TYR A 32 9.71 7.64 -8.21
C TYR A 32 10.64 7.58 -9.42
N SER A 33 10.75 8.69 -10.15
CA SER A 33 11.61 8.80 -11.32
C SER A 33 13.01 9.24 -10.94
N ASN A 34 14.00 8.40 -11.21
CA ASN A 34 15.41 8.76 -11.05
C ASN A 34 15.87 9.73 -12.15
N LEU A 35 15.15 9.80 -13.27
CA LEU A 35 15.46 10.72 -14.36
C LEU A 35 15.10 12.17 -14.02
N THR A 36 13.93 12.39 -13.43
CA THR A 36 13.39 13.74 -13.12
C THR A 36 13.52 14.13 -11.64
N ASP A 37 13.86 13.19 -10.75
CA ASP A 37 13.83 13.36 -9.29
C ASP A 37 12.42 13.67 -8.76
N GLU A 38 11.37 13.20 -9.45
CA GLU A 38 9.98 13.43 -9.08
C GLU A 38 9.31 12.19 -8.48
N LEU A 39 8.47 12.42 -7.49
CA LEU A 39 7.57 11.43 -6.92
C LEU A 39 6.16 11.61 -7.50
N GLU A 40 5.60 10.53 -7.99
CA GLU A 40 4.27 10.48 -8.59
C GLU A 40 3.35 9.54 -7.81
N ILE A 41 2.07 9.88 -7.70
CA ILE A 41 1.03 8.94 -7.26
C ILE A 41 0.42 8.30 -8.50
N MET A 42 0.60 6.98 -8.64
CA MET A 42 0.01 6.18 -9.71
C MET A 42 -1.47 5.84 -9.44
N GLY A 43 -1.89 5.90 -8.18
CA GLY A 43 -3.28 5.71 -7.79
C GLY A 43 -3.42 5.11 -6.40
N THR A 44 -4.67 4.89 -6.00
CA THR A 44 -5.00 4.36 -4.68
C THR A 44 -5.94 3.16 -4.77
N ASP A 45 -5.80 2.23 -3.84
CA ASP A 45 -6.67 1.08 -3.73
C ASP A 45 -6.72 0.56 -2.29
N THR A 46 -7.54 -0.45 -2.05
CA THR A 46 -7.61 -1.18 -0.79
C THR A 46 -7.69 -2.68 -1.05
N ARG A 47 -7.26 -3.49 -0.09
CA ARG A 47 -7.22 -4.95 -0.23
C ARG A 47 -8.62 -5.54 -0.12
N ARG A 48 -8.89 -6.59 -0.90
CA ARG A 48 -10.08 -7.44 -0.80
C ARG A 48 -9.69 -8.75 -0.15
N GLN A 49 -10.28 -9.07 0.99
CA GLN A 49 -9.78 -10.11 1.88
C GLN A 49 -10.83 -11.20 2.14
N THR A 50 -10.37 -12.44 2.16
CA THR A 50 -11.17 -13.60 2.59
C THR A 50 -10.55 -14.20 3.85
N SER A 51 -11.35 -14.63 4.82
CA SER A 51 -12.81 -14.64 4.87
C SER A 51 -13.43 -13.43 5.58
N LEU A 52 -12.62 -12.45 6.00
CA LEU A 52 -13.06 -11.28 6.76
C LEU A 52 -14.16 -10.48 6.05
N ASP A 53 -14.01 -10.15 4.78
CA ASP A 53 -15.00 -9.32 4.06
C ASP A 53 -16.38 -9.97 4.01
N GLY A 54 -16.43 -11.30 3.95
CA GLY A 54 -17.68 -12.07 4.01
C GLY A 54 -18.27 -12.09 5.41
N PHE A 55 -17.41 -12.28 6.42
CA PHE A 55 -17.81 -12.28 7.83
C PHE A 55 -18.44 -10.94 8.24
N LEU A 56 -17.86 -9.81 7.83
CA LEU A 56 -18.34 -8.46 8.15
C LEU A 56 -19.71 -8.11 7.54
N ARG A 57 -20.20 -8.90 6.57
CA ARG A 57 -21.53 -8.71 5.95
C ARG A 57 -22.66 -9.39 6.73
N LEU A 58 -22.33 -10.22 7.72
CA LEU A 58 -23.29 -10.88 8.59
C LEU A 58 -23.76 -9.91 9.68
N ASP A 59 -24.96 -10.14 10.20
CA ASP A 59 -25.44 -9.39 11.37
C ASP A 59 -24.65 -9.77 12.64
N ALA A 60 -24.72 -8.92 13.66
CA ALA A 60 -23.93 -9.09 14.90
C ALA A 60 -24.23 -10.41 15.64
N GLN A 61 -25.47 -10.92 15.61
CA GLN A 61 -25.84 -12.16 16.29
C GLN A 61 -25.18 -13.35 15.58
N THR A 62 -25.24 -13.38 14.25
CA THR A 62 -24.58 -14.41 13.44
C THR A 62 -23.06 -14.37 13.59
N GLN A 63 -22.45 -13.19 13.59
CA GLN A 63 -21.01 -13.03 13.82
C GLN A 63 -20.58 -13.61 15.17
N THR A 64 -21.33 -13.31 16.23
CA THR A 64 -21.06 -13.80 17.59
C THR A 64 -21.16 -15.33 17.63
N ALA A 65 -22.24 -15.90 17.08
CA ALA A 65 -22.45 -17.34 17.07
C ALA A 65 -21.32 -18.10 16.33
N LEU A 66 -20.78 -17.54 15.25
CA LEU A 66 -19.65 -18.13 14.53
C LEU A 66 -18.35 -18.10 15.34
N ILE A 67 -18.05 -16.97 15.99
CA ILE A 67 -16.87 -16.83 16.85
C ILE A 67 -16.95 -17.82 18.03
N ASP A 68 -18.12 -17.92 18.67
CA ASP A 68 -18.35 -18.86 19.78
C ASP A 68 -18.22 -20.33 19.32
N ALA A 69 -18.59 -20.63 18.07
CA ALA A 69 -18.39 -21.93 17.44
C ALA A 69 -16.93 -22.19 16.99
N GLY A 70 -16.01 -21.26 17.24
CA GLY A 70 -14.58 -21.40 16.95
C GLY A 70 -14.16 -20.94 15.56
N TYR A 71 -15.04 -20.29 14.80
CA TYR A 71 -14.67 -19.68 13.51
C TYR A 71 -13.74 -18.49 13.73
N LYS A 72 -12.67 -18.42 12.93
CA LYS A 72 -11.69 -17.33 12.96
C LYS A 72 -11.61 -16.70 11.57
N PRO A 73 -12.14 -15.47 11.37
CA PRO A 73 -11.97 -14.76 10.12
C PRO A 73 -10.50 -14.61 9.78
N SER A 74 -10.16 -14.79 8.50
CA SER A 74 -8.80 -14.60 7.99
C SER A 74 -8.74 -13.34 7.10
N MET A 75 -7.52 -12.81 6.95
CA MET A 75 -7.23 -11.62 6.15
C MET A 75 -6.47 -11.97 4.87
N VAL A 76 -6.67 -13.20 4.35
CA VAL A 76 -5.99 -13.66 3.13
C VAL A 76 -6.42 -12.79 1.96
N GLU A 77 -5.45 -12.21 1.28
CA GLU A 77 -5.70 -11.36 0.11
C GLU A 77 -6.26 -12.18 -1.05
N THR A 78 -7.32 -11.66 -1.67
CA THR A 78 -7.97 -12.26 -2.85
C THR A 78 -8.04 -11.30 -4.04
N GLY A 79 -7.66 -10.04 -3.84
CA GLY A 79 -7.69 -9.03 -4.87
C GLY A 79 -7.67 -7.61 -4.28
N HIS A 80 -8.01 -6.65 -5.13
CA HIS A 80 -7.92 -5.22 -4.83
C HIS A 80 -9.19 -4.49 -5.29
N ILE A 81 -9.51 -3.39 -4.61
CA ILE A 81 -10.61 -2.48 -4.94
C ILE A 81 -10.01 -1.11 -5.17
N ALA A 82 -10.10 -0.59 -6.40
CA ALA A 82 -9.74 0.79 -6.68
C ALA A 82 -10.64 1.73 -5.86
N CYS A 83 -10.05 2.65 -5.13
CA CYS A 83 -10.77 3.61 -4.30
C CYS A 83 -10.11 4.97 -4.40
N THR A 84 -10.89 6.05 -4.33
CA THR A 84 -10.35 7.39 -4.20
C THR A 84 -10.12 7.73 -2.74
N THR A 85 -9.28 8.75 -2.50
CA THR A 85 -9.13 9.38 -1.20
C THR A 85 -9.58 10.84 -1.26
N LYS A 86 -9.78 11.46 -0.10
CA LYS A 86 -10.04 12.90 0.00
C LYS A 86 -8.80 13.67 -0.41
N GLU A 87 -8.96 14.75 -1.17
CA GLU A 87 -7.85 15.55 -1.69
C GLU A 87 -6.90 16.05 -0.59
N SER A 88 -7.43 16.49 0.57
CA SER A 88 -6.60 16.92 1.71
C SER A 88 -5.76 15.82 2.35
N ILE A 89 -5.97 14.55 1.99
CA ILE A 89 -5.14 13.42 2.43
C ILE A 89 -3.95 13.24 1.48
N LEU A 90 -4.04 13.71 0.22
CA LEU A 90 -2.95 13.57 -0.75
C LEU A 90 -1.68 14.29 -0.30
N GLU A 91 -1.79 15.46 0.36
CA GLU A 91 -0.62 16.15 0.94
C GLU A 91 0.16 15.24 1.90
N LYS A 92 -0.56 14.49 2.76
CA LYS A 92 0.04 13.55 3.71
C LYS A 92 0.64 12.33 3.01
N ALA A 93 0.01 11.88 1.92
CA ALA A 93 0.52 10.80 1.10
C ALA A 93 1.84 11.21 0.41
N PHE A 94 1.92 12.41 -0.17
CA PHE A 94 3.16 12.93 -0.75
C PHE A 94 4.23 13.11 0.32
N GLU A 95 3.92 13.74 1.45
CA GLU A 95 4.87 13.92 2.55
C GLU A 95 5.46 12.57 3.04
N ALA A 96 4.61 11.54 3.17
CA ALA A 96 5.06 10.20 3.55
C ALA A 96 5.95 9.56 2.47
N GLY A 97 5.57 9.68 1.20
CA GLY A 97 6.33 9.13 0.07
C GLY A 97 7.68 9.83 -0.13
N GLU A 98 7.73 11.15 0.00
CA GLU A 98 8.97 11.94 -0.11
C GLU A 98 9.95 11.58 1.01
N LYS A 99 9.47 11.57 2.27
CA LYS A 99 10.28 11.12 3.42
C LYS A 99 10.82 9.71 3.21
N PHE A 100 9.99 8.82 2.66
CA PHE A 100 10.39 7.45 2.38
C PHE A 100 11.50 7.40 1.31
N VAL A 101 11.33 8.08 0.17
CA VAL A 101 12.34 8.14 -0.89
C VAL A 101 13.64 8.76 -0.37
N GLU A 102 13.57 9.86 0.37
CA GLU A 102 14.75 10.50 0.98
C GLU A 102 15.49 9.57 1.94
N MET A 103 14.76 8.79 2.74
CA MET A 103 15.34 7.83 3.66
C MET A 103 16.01 6.69 2.90
N MET A 104 15.35 6.14 1.88
CA MET A 104 15.91 5.05 1.08
C MET A 104 17.17 5.48 0.32
N LYS A 105 17.23 6.71 -0.20
CA LYS A 105 18.46 7.29 -0.78
C LYS A 105 19.63 7.30 0.20
N LYS A 106 19.37 7.53 1.49
CA LYS A 106 20.40 7.58 2.55
C LYS A 106 20.82 6.20 3.02
N GLU A 107 19.86 5.33 3.30
CA GLU A 107 20.08 4.03 3.93
C GLU A 107 20.49 2.94 2.93
N VAL A 108 19.96 2.99 1.71
CA VAL A 108 20.17 1.95 0.68
C VAL A 108 20.39 2.60 -0.71
N PRO A 109 21.58 3.16 -0.99
CA PRO A 109 21.88 3.76 -2.30
C PRO A 109 21.69 2.77 -3.47
N PRO A 110 21.14 3.19 -4.63
CA PRO A 110 20.81 4.57 -5.01
C PRO A 110 19.46 5.09 -4.46
N GLY A 111 18.78 4.29 -3.65
CA GLY A 111 17.45 4.55 -3.13
C GLY A 111 16.37 3.83 -3.93
N MET A 112 15.16 4.38 -3.92
CA MET A 112 14.06 3.82 -4.71
C MET A 112 14.31 4.03 -6.20
N ILE A 113 13.96 3.01 -6.99
CA ILE A 113 13.94 3.08 -8.46
C ILE A 113 12.54 2.68 -8.92
N GLY A 114 11.79 3.63 -9.45
CA GLY A 114 10.46 3.41 -10.00
C GLY A 114 9.40 3.07 -8.93
N PRO A 115 8.66 1.95 -9.09
CA PRO A 115 7.40 1.72 -8.39
C PRO A 115 7.56 1.26 -6.93
N PHE A 116 6.73 1.81 -6.04
CA PHE A 116 6.59 1.33 -4.66
C PHE A 116 5.20 1.68 -4.10
N ALA A 117 4.86 1.16 -2.92
CA ALA A 117 3.61 1.53 -2.24
C ALA A 117 3.77 1.61 -0.73
N LEU A 118 3.07 2.57 -0.12
CA LEU A 118 2.89 2.67 1.33
C LEU A 118 1.47 2.22 1.65
N GLN A 119 1.35 1.20 2.48
CA GLN A 119 0.11 0.49 2.76
C GLN A 119 -0.27 0.73 4.21
N GLY A 120 -1.49 1.20 4.42
CA GLY A 120 -1.86 1.75 5.71
C GLY A 120 -3.35 1.96 5.88
N ALA A 121 -3.68 2.82 6.85
CA ALA A 121 -5.03 3.25 7.11
C ALA A 121 -5.08 4.75 7.39
N ILE A 122 -6.20 5.36 7.02
CA ILE A 122 -6.57 6.71 7.45
C ILE A 122 -7.34 6.59 8.76
N ALA A 123 -6.66 6.86 9.86
CA ALA A 123 -7.26 6.95 11.19
C ALA A 123 -7.91 8.33 11.39
N ALA A 124 -8.92 8.39 12.24
CA ALA A 124 -9.57 9.64 12.64
C ALA A 124 -9.44 9.82 14.16
N TYR A 125 -8.39 10.53 14.58
CA TYR A 125 -8.15 10.84 15.99
C TYR A 125 -8.61 12.26 16.29
N GLU A 126 -9.55 12.41 17.23
CA GLU A 126 -10.07 13.73 17.65
C GLU A 126 -10.57 14.61 16.47
N GLY A 127 -11.09 13.97 15.42
CA GLY A 127 -11.58 14.65 14.20
C GLY A 127 -10.50 15.01 13.18
N LYS A 128 -9.24 14.61 13.38
CA LYS A 128 -8.15 14.78 12.42
C LYS A 128 -7.83 13.46 11.73
N GLU A 129 -7.76 13.50 10.41
CA GLU A 129 -7.35 12.37 9.58
C GLU A 129 -5.83 12.19 9.69
N GLU A 130 -5.33 10.99 9.92
CA GLU A 130 -3.90 10.68 9.96
C GLU A 130 -3.62 9.43 9.15
N PHE A 131 -2.57 9.45 8.33
CA PHE A 131 -2.13 8.26 7.60
C PHE A 131 -1.14 7.49 8.48
N VAL A 132 -1.51 6.26 8.82
CA VAL A 132 -0.64 5.33 9.54
C VAL A 132 -0.24 4.21 8.56
N CYS A 133 1.04 4.15 8.23
CA CYS A 133 1.62 3.11 7.38
C CYS A 133 2.01 1.90 8.24
N PHE A 134 1.62 0.70 7.82
CA PHE A 134 1.96 -0.56 8.50
C PHE A 134 2.66 -1.57 7.58
N ASP A 135 2.67 -1.36 6.26
CA ASP A 135 3.34 -2.25 5.31
C ASP A 135 3.86 -1.46 4.10
N VAL A 136 4.91 -1.97 3.45
CA VAL A 136 5.58 -1.31 2.33
C VAL A 136 5.87 -2.31 1.21
N SER A 137 5.47 -1.98 -0.01
CA SER A 137 5.88 -2.70 -1.21
C SER A 137 7.03 -1.97 -1.89
N MET A 138 8.22 -2.57 -1.91
CA MET A 138 9.44 -2.02 -2.55
C MET A 138 9.48 -2.19 -4.09
N ARG A 139 8.34 -2.51 -4.70
CA ARG A 139 8.19 -2.78 -6.13
C ARG A 139 6.75 -2.49 -6.56
N ILE A 140 6.43 -2.77 -7.83
CA ILE A 140 5.05 -2.76 -8.34
C ILE A 140 4.14 -3.52 -7.35
N PRO A 141 3.17 -2.84 -6.73
CA PRO A 141 2.23 -3.46 -5.82
C PRO A 141 1.25 -4.36 -6.59
N GLY A 142 0.58 -5.28 -5.90
CA GLY A 142 -0.45 -6.17 -6.46
C GLY A 142 -1.74 -5.46 -6.92
N SER A 143 -1.65 -4.18 -7.29
CA SER A 143 -2.75 -3.22 -7.39
C SER A 143 -3.06 -2.83 -8.85
N PRO A 144 -3.64 -3.73 -9.66
CA PRO A 144 -3.97 -3.42 -11.07
C PRO A 144 -5.06 -2.33 -11.19
N GLY A 145 -5.73 -2.00 -10.09
CA GLY A 145 -6.80 -1.02 -10.01
C GLY A 145 -6.35 0.44 -10.11
N THR A 146 -5.05 0.74 -9.94
CA THR A 146 -4.54 2.12 -9.83
C THR A 146 -4.89 2.99 -11.03
N ARG A 147 -4.82 2.43 -12.24
CA ARG A 147 -5.17 3.14 -13.49
C ARG A 147 -6.62 3.64 -13.52
N PHE A 148 -7.51 3.04 -12.74
CA PHE A 148 -8.93 3.43 -12.67
C PHE A 148 -9.20 4.52 -11.62
N THR A 149 -8.14 5.11 -11.06
CA THR A 149 -8.21 6.32 -10.21
C THR A 149 -7.71 7.54 -11.00
N PRO A 150 -8.08 8.77 -10.61
CA PRO A 150 -7.80 9.94 -11.45
C PRO A 150 -6.34 10.41 -11.40
N ALA A 151 -5.50 9.83 -10.53
CA ALA A 151 -4.16 10.35 -10.21
C ALA A 151 -3.28 10.57 -11.45
N THR A 152 -3.12 9.54 -12.29
CA THR A 152 -2.28 9.66 -13.48
C THR A 152 -2.90 10.58 -14.54
N SER A 153 -4.23 10.64 -14.61
CA SER A 153 -4.92 11.48 -15.59
C SER A 153 -4.70 12.98 -15.31
N TYR A 154 -4.48 13.36 -14.05
CA TYR A 154 -4.12 14.73 -13.71
C TYR A 154 -2.72 15.13 -14.17
N LEU A 155 -1.77 14.18 -14.16
CA LEU A 155 -0.39 14.44 -14.56
C LEU A 155 -0.18 14.30 -16.07
N TYR A 156 -0.75 13.26 -16.68
CA TYR A 156 -0.48 12.88 -18.07
C TYR A 156 -1.62 13.17 -19.04
N GLY A 157 -2.81 13.55 -18.53
CA GLY A 157 -4.02 13.66 -19.34
C GLY A 157 -4.62 12.30 -19.75
N ASP A 158 -4.06 11.17 -19.30
CA ASP A 158 -4.53 9.81 -19.61
C ASP A 158 -4.38 8.85 -18.41
N SER A 159 -5.13 7.74 -18.45
CA SER A 159 -5.09 6.63 -17.49
C SER A 159 -3.95 5.67 -17.85
N ILE A 160 -2.78 5.90 -17.26
CA ILE A 160 -1.61 5.05 -17.46
C ILE A 160 -1.48 4.00 -16.35
N SER A 161 -1.10 2.79 -16.74
CA SER A 161 -0.76 1.71 -15.84
C SER A 161 0.71 1.79 -15.39
N TYR A 162 1.06 1.03 -14.36
CA TYR A 162 2.47 0.84 -13.97
C TYR A 162 3.33 0.34 -15.12
N GLY A 163 2.83 -0.59 -15.94
CA GLY A 163 3.57 -1.12 -17.09
C GLY A 163 3.89 -0.02 -18.11
N GLU A 164 2.91 0.84 -18.42
CA GLU A 164 3.11 2.00 -19.30
C GLU A 164 4.10 2.99 -18.67
N ARG A 165 3.95 3.33 -17.38
CA ARG A 165 4.85 4.28 -16.71
C ARG A 165 6.30 3.80 -16.64
N ILE A 166 6.51 2.51 -16.37
CA ILE A 166 7.86 1.90 -16.40
C ILE A 166 8.43 1.92 -17.81
N ALA A 167 7.62 1.59 -18.83
CA ALA A 167 8.05 1.64 -20.22
C ALA A 167 8.43 3.07 -20.64
N MET A 168 7.69 4.09 -20.18
CA MET A 168 8.03 5.49 -20.38
C MET A 168 9.38 5.85 -19.74
N GLU A 169 9.63 5.43 -18.49
CA GLU A 169 10.91 5.67 -17.80
C GLU A 169 12.08 5.06 -18.58
N VAL A 170 11.94 3.80 -19.02
CA VAL A 170 12.96 3.10 -19.80
C VAL A 170 13.20 3.79 -21.14
N HIS A 171 12.13 4.23 -21.81
CA HIS A 171 12.22 4.93 -23.07
C HIS A 171 12.96 6.26 -22.94
N TYR A 172 12.63 7.09 -21.94
CA TYR A 172 13.33 8.35 -21.69
C TYR A 172 14.79 8.13 -21.28
N ALA A 173 15.06 7.14 -20.42
CA ALA A 173 16.44 6.79 -20.06
C ALA A 173 17.28 6.35 -21.27
N LEU A 174 16.67 5.68 -22.25
CA LEU A 174 17.32 5.31 -23.50
C LEU A 174 17.63 6.54 -24.37
N GLU A 175 16.65 7.44 -24.54
CA GLU A 175 16.81 8.66 -25.34
C GLU A 175 17.86 9.62 -24.76
N GLU A 176 17.93 9.71 -23.43
CA GLU A 176 18.88 10.55 -22.70
C GLU A 176 20.24 9.87 -22.44
N ASN A 177 20.39 8.59 -22.82
CA ASN A 177 21.57 7.77 -22.52
C ASN A 177 21.88 7.67 -21.00
N ARG A 178 20.82 7.57 -20.19
CA ARG A 178 20.82 7.50 -18.72
C ARG A 178 20.31 6.17 -18.15
N LEU A 179 20.28 5.10 -18.96
CA LEU A 179 19.85 3.76 -18.53
C LEU A 179 20.51 3.26 -17.23
N ALA A 180 21.77 3.62 -17.00
CA ALA A 180 22.50 3.21 -15.81
C ALA A 180 21.89 3.77 -14.50
N GLU A 181 21.04 4.79 -14.55
CA GLU A 181 20.39 5.38 -13.37
C GLU A 181 19.16 4.58 -12.91
N ILE A 182 18.61 3.71 -13.76
CA ILE A 182 17.38 2.95 -13.48
C ILE A 182 17.60 1.43 -13.48
N LEU A 183 18.86 0.98 -13.56
CA LEU A 183 19.25 -0.43 -13.58
C LEU A 183 20.27 -0.69 -12.47
N THR A 184 20.18 -1.86 -11.84
CA THR A 184 21.11 -2.33 -10.80
C THR A 184 21.59 -3.74 -11.05
#